data_AF-L9M9L5-F1
#
_entry.id   AF-L9M9L5-F1
#
_cell.length_a   1.000
_cell.length_b   1.000
_cell.length_c   1.000
_cell.angle_alpha   90.00
_cell.angle_beta   90.00
_cell.angle_gamma   90.00
#
_symmetry.space_group_name_H-M   'P 1'
#
loop_
_entity.id
_entity.type
_entity.pdbx_description
1 polymer ?
#
loop_
_entity_poly.entity_id
_entity_poly.type
_entity_poly.pdbx_seq_one_letter_code
_entity_poly.pdbx_strand_id
1 'polypeptide(L)' 'GIKELWEIDPAKHKPGLVMHGSGWPLAETGSSGGWWLYHAENNQVTLGMIVDLSYENPHMYPFAEMQ' A
#
# COMPACT_ATOMS: atom_id res chain seq x y z
N GLY A 1 -3.58 -8.73 -3.10
CA GLY A 1 -2.91 -7.42 -3.02
C GLY A 1 -3.55 -6.48 -4.01
N ILE A 2 -3.69 -5.22 -3.62
CA ILE A 2 -4.30 -4.14 -4.42
C ILE A 2 -3.21 -3.12 -4.73
N LYS A 3 -3.25 -2.55 -5.92
CA LYS A 3 -2.23 -1.64 -6.44
C LYS A 3 -2.87 -0.50 -7.22
N GLU A 4 -2.33 0.69 -7.02
CA GLU A 4 -2.58 1.86 -7.86
C GLU A 4 -1.27 2.42 -8.44
N LEU A 5 -1.39 3.15 -9.56
CA LEU A 5 -0.30 3.86 -10.22
C LEU A 5 -0.68 5.32 -10.29
N TRP A 6 0.09 6.18 -9.64
CA TRP A 6 -0.18 7.61 -9.58
C TRP A 6 0.97 8.38 -10.21
N GLU A 7 0.66 9.46 -10.93
CA GLU A 7 1.64 10.49 -11.28
C GLU A 7 1.66 11.52 -10.14
N ILE A 8 2.85 11.89 -9.66
CA ILE A 8 3.01 12.82 -8.55
C ILE A 8 3.84 14.04 -8.96
N ASP A 9 3.76 15.09 -8.14
CA ASP A 9 4.62 16.27 -8.29
C ASP A 9 6.10 15.84 -8.38
N PRO A 10 6.83 16.21 -9.45
CA PRO A 10 8.24 15.88 -9.61
C PRO A 10 9.11 16.31 -8.43
N ALA A 11 8.76 17.37 -7.70
CA ALA A 11 9.50 17.84 -6.53
C ALA A 11 9.42 16.86 -5.34
N LYS A 12 8.41 15.98 -5.30
CA LYS A 12 8.23 14.93 -4.29
C LYS A 12 8.77 13.57 -4.75
N HIS A 13 9.11 13.45 -6.03
CA HIS A 13 9.52 12.19 -6.64
C HIS A 13 11.02 11.92 -6.45
N LYS A 14 11.36 10.69 -6.03
CA LYS A 14 12.74 10.23 -5.83
C LYS A 14 12.94 8.90 -6.56
N PRO A 15 13.33 8.91 -7.86
CA PRO A 15 13.43 7.69 -8.67
C PRO A 15 14.22 6.58 -7.98
N GLY A 16 13.67 5.36 -7.96
CA GLY A 16 14.29 4.19 -7.34
C GLY A 16 14.13 4.09 -5.82
N LEU A 17 13.50 5.08 -5.16
CA LEU A 17 13.15 4.95 -3.74
C LEU A 17 12.10 3.85 -3.55
N VAL A 18 12.38 2.95 -2.62
CA VAL A 18 11.52 1.82 -2.25
C VAL A 18 11.12 1.97 -0.78
N MET A 19 9.82 1.98 -0.51
CA MET A 19 9.27 2.02 0.84
C MET A 19 8.37 0.83 1.09
N HIS A 20 8.47 0.28 2.30
CA HIS A 20 7.57 -0.73 2.83
C HIS A 20 7.12 -0.31 4.23
N GLY A 21 5.93 -0.72 4.61
CA GLY A 21 5.47 -0.60 5.99
C GLY A 21 4.51 -1.72 6.37
N SER A 22 4.36 -1.87 7.68
CA SER A 22 3.45 -2.81 8.33
C SER A 22 2.82 -2.13 9.56
N GLY A 23 1.84 -2.78 10.16
CA GLY A 23 1.09 -2.22 11.28
C GLY A 23 -0.19 -1.54 10.80
N TRP A 24 -0.37 -0.25 11.07
CA TRP A 24 -1.55 0.50 10.67
C TRP A 24 -1.73 0.48 9.13
N PRO A 25 -2.96 0.32 8.60
CA PRO A 25 -4.23 0.15 9.33
C PRO A 25 -4.55 -1.29 9.74
N LEU A 26 -3.85 -2.29 9.18
CA LEU A 26 -4.14 -3.72 9.40
C LEU A 26 -4.05 -4.16 10.87
N ALA A 27 -3.18 -3.52 11.65
CA ALA A 27 -3.07 -3.76 13.09
C ALA A 27 -4.38 -3.46 13.85
N GLU A 28 -5.18 -2.49 13.39
CA GLU A 28 -6.45 -2.11 14.04
C GLU A 28 -7.53 -3.18 13.85
N THR A 29 -7.45 -3.96 12.77
CA THR A 29 -8.41 -5.03 12.48
C THR A 29 -7.88 -6.43 12.81
N GLY A 30 -6.66 -6.51 13.37
CA GLY A 30 -5.98 -7.78 13.63
C GLY A 30 -5.61 -8.57 12.36
N SER A 31 -5.59 -7.92 11.20
CA SER A 31 -5.23 -8.54 9.93
C SER A 31 -3.71 -8.51 9.71
N SER A 32 -3.16 -9.53 9.06
CA SER A 32 -1.75 -9.55 8.66
C SER A 32 -1.56 -9.08 7.22
N GLY A 33 -0.40 -8.48 6.96
CA GLY A 33 -0.07 -7.92 5.65
C GLY A 33 0.90 -6.74 5.76
N GLY A 34 0.86 -5.87 4.75
CA GLY A 34 1.70 -4.68 4.68
C GLY A 34 1.45 -3.87 3.42
N TRP A 35 2.11 -2.72 3.32
CA TRP A 35 1.97 -1.80 2.19
C TRP A 35 3.32 -1.44 1.58
N TRP A 36 3.28 -0.91 0.36
CA TRP A 36 4.45 -0.41 -0.33
C TRP A 36 4.18 0.92 -1.04
N LEU A 37 5.26 1.65 -1.30
CA LEU A 37 5.29 2.80 -2.19
C LEU A 37 6.64 2.83 -2.90
N TYR A 38 6.63 2.69 -4.23
CA TYR A 38 7.83 2.69 -5.04
C TYR A 38 7.80 3.86 -6.01
N HIS A 39 8.89 4.59 -6.09
CA HIS A 39 9.10 5.65 -7.07
C HIS A 39 9.67 5.06 -8.36
N ALA A 40 8.81 4.97 -9.38
CA ALA A 40 9.12 4.42 -10.70
C ALA A 40 9.70 5.49 -11.63
N GLU A 41 9.70 5.22 -12.94
CA GLU A 41 10.07 6.22 -13.95
C GLU A 41 8.93 7.25 -14.15
N ASN A 42 9.20 8.33 -14.91
CA ASN A 42 8.19 9.30 -15.36
C ASN A 42 7.39 10.00 -14.24
N ASN A 43 8.02 10.27 -13.10
CA ASN A 43 7.36 10.88 -11.92
C ASN A 43 6.17 10.06 -11.38
N GLN A 44 6.18 8.75 -11.62
CA GLN A 44 5.12 7.86 -11.15
C GLN A 44 5.50 7.17 -9.86
N VAL A 45 4.51 6.95 -9.00
CA VAL A 45 4.63 6.03 -7.87
C VAL A 45 3.67 4.87 -8.05
N THR A 46 4.14 3.67 -7.71
CA THR A 46 3.24 2.54 -7.48
C THR A 46 3.06 2.38 -5.99
N LEU A 47 1.82 2.39 -5.53
CA LEU A 47 1.48 2.13 -4.14
C LEU A 47 0.48 0.98 -4.05
N GLY A 48 0.43 0.35 -2.90
CA GLY A 48 -0.54 -0.70 -2.68
C GLY A 48 -0.41 -1.38 -1.34
N MET A 49 -1.31 -2.34 -1.12
CA MET A 49 -1.39 -3.10 0.12
C MET A 49 -1.63 -4.59 -0.18
N ILE A 50 -0.97 -5.44 0.60
CA ILE A 50 -1.27 -6.87 0.71
C ILE A 50 -1.95 -7.09 2.05
N VAL A 51 -3.05 -7.85 2.02
CA VAL A 51 -3.70 -8.40 3.21
C VAL A 51 -3.74 -9.91 3.01
N ASP A 52 -3.27 -10.65 4.00
CA ASP A 52 -3.24 -12.11 3.96
C ASP A 52 -4.66 -12.65 4.03
N LEU A 53 -5.03 -13.61 3.19
CA LEU A 53 -6.40 -14.16 3.12
C LEU A 53 -6.81 -15.02 4.32
N SER A 54 -5.98 -15.08 5.37
CA SER A 54 -6.24 -15.77 6.64
C SER A 54 -6.83 -14.86 7.73
N TYR A 55 -7.33 -13.68 7.37
CA TYR A 55 -8.00 -12.78 8.30
C TYR A 55 -9.30 -13.41 8.86
N GLU A 56 -9.57 -13.16 10.14
CA GLU A 56 -10.76 -13.72 10.81
C GLU A 56 -12.00 -12.82 10.67
N ASN A 57 -11.80 -11.50 10.50
CA ASN A 57 -12.91 -10.53 10.45
C ASN A 57 -13.67 -10.62 9.09
N PRO A 58 -14.95 -11.06 9.07
CA PRO A 58 -15.72 -11.20 7.83
C PRO A 58 -16.11 -9.87 7.18
N HIS A 59 -15.93 -8.76 7.89
CA HIS A 59 -16.18 -7.41 7.38
C HIS A 59 -14.91 -6.72 6.87
N MET A 60 -13.75 -7.38 6.92
CA MET A 60 -12.52 -6.82 6.40
C MET A 60 -12.64 -6.61 4.89
N TYR A 61 -12.32 -5.41 4.45
CA TYR A 61 -12.42 -5.02 3.05
C TYR A 61 -11.08 -4.45 2.57
N PRO A 62 -10.21 -5.27 1.94
CA PRO A 62 -8.84 -4.88 1.62
C PRO A 62 -8.72 -3.61 0.78
N PHE A 63 -9.72 -3.33 -0.05
CA PHE A 63 -9.75 -2.11 -0.83
C PHE A 63 -9.94 -0.89 0.06
N ALA A 64 -10.90 -0.92 1.01
CA ALA A 64 -11.11 0.18 1.94
C ALA A 64 -9.96 0.36 2.94
N GLU A 65 -9.31 -0.73 3.38
CA GLU A 65 -8.10 -0.63 4.23
C GLU A 65 -6.95 0.13 3.55
N MET A 66 -6.90 0.17 2.21
CA MET A 66 -5.87 0.90 1.46
C MET A 66 -6.19 2.40 1.29
N GLN A 67 -7.46 2.82 1.37
CA GLN A 67 -7.93 4.18 1.02
C GLN A 67 -7.93 5.13 2.23
#